data_AF-A0A969E5D9-F1
#
_entry.id   AF-A0A969E5D9-F1
#
_cell.length_a   1.000
_cell.length_b   1.000
_cell.length_c   1.000
_cell.angle_alpha   90.00
_cell.angle_beta   90.00
_cell.angle_gamma   90.00
#
_symmetry.space_group_name_H-M   'P 1'
#
loop_
_entity.id
_entity.type
_entity.pdbx_description
1 polymer ?
#
loop_
_entity_poly.entity_id
_entity_poly.type
_entity_poly.pdbx_seq_one_letter_code
_entity_poly.pdbx_strand_id
1 'polypeptide(L)'
;MPNLGYRFSQFVPQEGGTPFERLFKLFQELLMHTSGDVQEAISWLTQLDKQYKLTTPEYGIGDFIQELMDKGFLQRDQEANGGFRPSAKMEMSLRQKSLEDIFGQLKKSKRG
;
A
#
# COMPACT_ATOMS: atom_id res chain seq x y z
N MET A 1 4.13 -18.19 -24.62
CA MET A 1 3.51 -17.04 -23.93
C MET A 1 4.03 -17.06 -22.50
N PRO A 2 4.75 -16.03 -22.00
CA PRO A 2 5.26 -16.07 -20.65
C PRO A 2 4.15 -15.73 -19.65
N ASN A 3 3.95 -16.60 -18.68
CA ASN A 3 3.01 -16.42 -17.57
C ASN A 3 3.39 -15.16 -16.76
N LEU A 4 2.42 -14.26 -16.55
CA LEU A 4 2.46 -13.25 -15.51
C LEU A 4 2.50 -13.98 -14.16
N GLY A 5 3.70 -14.26 -13.66
CA GLY A 5 3.89 -14.77 -12.31
C GLY A 5 3.55 -13.66 -11.33
N TYR A 6 2.37 -13.75 -10.71
CA TYR A 6 2.04 -12.95 -9.53
C TYR A 6 3.05 -13.30 -8.43
N ARG A 7 4.09 -12.46 -8.27
CA ARG A 7 4.96 -12.51 -7.10
C ARG A 7 4.25 -11.77 -5.97
N PHE A 8 3.31 -12.45 -5.31
CA PHE A 8 2.94 -12.07 -3.96
C PHE A 8 4.17 -12.34 -3.08
N SER A 9 4.96 -11.30 -2.80
CA SER A 9 5.90 -11.38 -1.68
C SER A 9 5.05 -11.65 -0.45
N GLN A 10 5.21 -12.81 0.19
CA GLN A 10 4.53 -13.10 1.45
C GLN A 10 4.73 -11.90 2.35
N PHE A 11 3.63 -11.31 2.83
CA PHE A 11 3.70 -10.22 3.78
C PHE A 11 4.47 -10.70 5.01
N VAL A 12 5.73 -10.29 5.12
CA VAL A 12 6.52 -10.48 6.33
C VAL A 12 6.21 -9.25 7.18
N PRO A 13 5.44 -9.38 8.28
CA PRO A 13 5.24 -8.26 9.18
C PRO A 13 6.61 -7.81 9.67
N GLN A 14 7.04 -6.63 9.23
CA GLN A 14 8.28 -6.06 9.70
C GLN A 14 8.07 -5.71 11.17
N GLU A 15 8.84 -6.33 12.07
CA GLU A 15 8.74 -6.09 13.50
C GLU A 15 9.21 -4.66 13.80
N GLY A 16 8.25 -3.74 13.95
CA GLY A 16 8.50 -2.32 14.21
C GLY A 16 7.68 -1.38 13.30
N GLY A 17 7.43 -0.17 13.78
CA GLY A 17 6.68 0.88 13.08
C GLY A 17 5.26 1.10 13.62
N THR A 18 4.72 2.29 13.35
CA THR A 18 3.36 2.66 13.77
C THR A 18 2.29 1.84 13.01
N PRO A 19 1.05 1.74 13.52
CA PRO A 19 -0.06 1.12 12.78
C PRO A 19 -0.21 1.68 11.36
N PHE A 20 -0.02 3.00 11.20
CA PHE A 20 -0.01 3.66 9.90
C PHE A 20 1.09 3.10 8.98
N GLU A 21 2.35 3.04 9.42
CA GLU A 21 3.47 2.62 8.55
C GLU A 21 3.29 1.20 8.02
N ARG A 22 2.76 0.30 8.85
CA ARG A 22 2.50 -1.09 8.45
C ARG A 22 1.41 -1.16 7.38
N LEU A 23 0.29 -0.47 7.61
CA LEU A 23 -0.82 -0.41 6.66
C LEU A 23 -0.44 0.36 5.39
N PHE A 24 0.42 1.38 5.49
CA PHE A 24 0.88 2.16 4.36
C PHE A 24 1.71 1.32 3.40
N LYS A 25 2.66 0.52 3.92
CA LYS A 25 3.45 -0.40 3.08
C LYS A 25 2.57 -1.41 2.34
N LEU A 26 1.58 -1.98 3.03
CA LEU A 26 0.60 -2.89 2.43
C LEU A 26 -0.25 -2.19 1.37
N PHE A 27 -0.78 -1.01 1.69
CA PHE A 27 -1.59 -0.21 0.79
C PHE A 27 -0.82 0.17 -0.48
N GLN A 28 0.47 0.48 -0.37
CA GLN A 28 1.34 0.74 -1.52
C GLN A 28 1.48 -0.48 -2.46
N GLU A 29 1.62 -1.69 -1.90
CA GLU A 29 1.62 -2.91 -2.73
C GLU A 29 0.28 -3.08 -3.44
N LEU A 30 -0.82 -2.94 -2.69
CA LEU A 30 -2.16 -3.06 -3.25
C LEU A 30 -2.38 -2.07 -4.38
N LEU A 31 -1.98 -0.80 -4.21
CA LEU A 31 -2.07 0.21 -5.27
C LEU A 31 -1.27 -0.13 -6.51
N MET A 32 -0.08 -0.74 -6.37
CA MET A 32 0.68 -1.20 -7.53
C MET A 32 -0.05 -2.33 -8.27
N HIS A 33 -0.71 -3.22 -7.53
CA HIS A 33 -1.46 -4.33 -8.10
C HIS A 33 -2.81 -3.92 -8.70
N THR A 34 -3.44 -2.88 -8.18
CA THR A 34 -4.70 -2.31 -8.71
C THR A 34 -4.46 -1.18 -9.73
N SER A 35 -3.24 -1.05 -10.26
CA SER A 35 -2.87 -0.03 -11.25
C SER A 35 -3.19 1.41 -10.82
N GLY A 36 -3.11 1.69 -9.52
CA GLY A 36 -3.40 3.00 -8.93
C GLY A 36 -4.86 3.22 -8.53
N ASP A 37 -5.74 2.23 -8.68
CA ASP A 37 -7.12 2.32 -8.19
C ASP A 37 -7.16 2.28 -6.66
N VAL A 38 -7.45 3.43 -6.06
CA VAL A 38 -7.51 3.61 -4.60
C VAL A 38 -8.72 2.91 -3.98
N GLN A 39 -9.87 2.89 -4.65
CA GLN A 39 -11.08 2.28 -4.10
C GLN A 39 -10.89 0.76 -4.03
N GLU A 40 -10.35 0.16 -5.08
CA GLU A 40 -10.05 -1.26 -5.12
C GLU A 40 -8.97 -1.62 -4.10
N ALA A 41 -7.90 -0.82 -3.99
CA ALA A 41 -6.85 -1.06 -2.99
C ALA A 41 -7.38 -0.99 -1.54
N ILE A 42 -8.27 -0.04 -1.21
CA ILE A 42 -8.92 0.04 0.10
C ILE A 42 -9.83 -1.17 0.36
N SER A 43 -10.55 -1.63 -0.66
CA SER A 43 -11.40 -2.82 -0.57
C SER A 43 -10.57 -4.06 -0.20
N TRP A 44 -9.47 -4.29 -0.92
CA TRP A 44 -8.54 -5.38 -0.62
C TRP A 44 -7.91 -5.25 0.76
N LEU A 45 -7.49 -4.06 1.17
CA LEU A 45 -6.90 -3.82 2.49
C LEU A 45 -7.91 -4.14 3.61
N THR A 46 -9.17 -3.79 3.42
CA THR A 46 -10.27 -4.10 4.36
C THR A 46 -10.51 -5.59 4.45
N GLN A 47 -10.42 -6.32 3.33
CA GLN A 47 -10.55 -7.77 3.33
C GLN A 47 -9.39 -8.44 4.06
N LEU A 48 -8.16 -7.97 3.85
CA LEU A 48 -6.98 -8.45 4.57
C LEU A 48 -7.08 -8.17 6.07
N ASP A 49 -7.55 -6.99 6.47
CA ASP A 49 -7.74 -6.65 7.87
C ASP A 49 -8.75 -7.59 8.56
N LYS A 50 -9.85 -7.94 7.89
CA LYS A 50 -10.82 -8.92 8.43
C LYS A 50 -10.19 -10.27 8.69
N GLN A 51 -9.31 -10.74 7.79
CA GLN A 51 -8.68 -12.06 7.85
C GLN A 51 -7.50 -12.11 8.84
N TYR A 52 -6.67 -11.07 8.85
CA TYR A 52 -5.38 -11.06 9.55
C TYR A 52 -5.34 -10.14 10.77
N LYS A 53 -6.42 -9.39 11.06
CA LYS A 53 -6.50 -8.44 12.17
C LYS A 53 -5.32 -7.46 12.17
N LEU A 54 -5.18 -6.75 11.04
CA LEU A 54 -4.08 -5.81 10.81
C LEU A 54 -4.21 -4.54 11.67
N THR A 55 -5.45 -4.22 12.05
CA THR A 55 -5.85 -3.08 12.87
C THR A 55 -6.01 -3.44 14.34
N THR A 56 -6.18 -2.41 15.17
CA THR A 56 -6.49 -2.54 16.60
C THR A 56 -7.83 -1.87 16.90
N PRO A 57 -8.43 -2.10 18.09
CA PRO A 57 -9.64 -1.40 18.50
C PRO A 57 -9.49 0.14 18.52
N GLU A 58 -8.26 0.63 18.68
CA GLU A 58 -7.92 2.06 18.75
C GLU A 58 -7.50 2.66 17.40
N TYR A 59 -7.24 1.82 16.39
CA TYR A 59 -6.77 2.27 15.08
C TYR A 59 -7.26 1.31 13.99
N GLY A 60 -8.29 1.74 13.25
CA GLY A 60 -8.92 1.00 12.17
C GLY A 60 -8.51 1.43 10.77
N ILE A 61 -9.12 0.81 9.75
CA ILE A 61 -8.95 1.20 8.34
C ILE A 61 -9.47 2.61 8.09
N GLY A 62 -10.52 3.04 8.79
CA GLY A 62 -11.05 4.40 8.71
C GLY A 62 -10.02 5.45 9.15
N ASP A 63 -9.36 5.22 10.28
CA ASP A 63 -8.29 6.08 10.80
C ASP A 63 -7.10 6.15 9.84
N PHE A 64 -6.73 5.00 9.26
CA PHE A 64 -5.71 4.95 8.22
C PHE A 64 -6.04 5.80 7.00
N ILE A 65 -7.27 5.75 6.50
CA ILE A 65 -7.70 6.56 5.34
C ILE A 65 -7.69 8.06 5.70
N GLN A 66 -8.12 8.43 6.90
CA GLN A 66 -8.04 9.82 7.36
C GLN A 66 -6.59 10.30 7.44
N GLU A 67 -5.71 9.48 8.01
CA GLU A 67 -4.29 9.82 8.14
C GLU A 67 -3.58 9.90 6.77
N LEU A 68 -4.00 9.11 5.77
CA LEU A 68 -3.56 9.26 4.38
C LEU A 68 -3.95 10.63 3.78
N MET A 69 -5.16 11.11 4.07
CA MET A 69 -5.61 12.43 3.62
C MET A 69 -4.88 13.56 4.36
N ASP A 70 -4.75 13.45 5.68
CA ASP A 70 -4.05 14.44 6.52
C ASP A 70 -2.58 14.61 6.09
N LYS A 71 -1.90 13.49 5.83
CA LYS A 71 -0.52 13.50 5.31
C LYS A 71 -0.45 13.87 3.81
N GLY A 72 -1.57 14.12 3.15
CA GLY A 72 -1.64 14.55 1.76
C GLY A 72 -1.25 13.47 0.74
N PHE A 73 -1.39 12.19 1.09
CA PHE A 73 -1.20 11.08 0.15
C PHE A 73 -2.42 10.86 -0.74
N LEU A 74 -3.63 11.06 -0.21
CA LEU A 74 -4.87 10.98 -0.97
C LEU A 74 -5.54 12.34 -1.09
N GLN A 75 -6.23 12.55 -2.21
CA GLN A 75 -7.09 13.71 -2.43
C GLN A 75 -8.50 13.23 -2.76
N ARG A 76 -9.51 14.03 -2.40
CA ARG A 76 -10.88 13.75 -2.81
C ARG A 76 -11.03 13.96 -4.30
N ASP A 77 -11.63 12.98 -4.96
CA ASP A 77 -11.95 13.09 -6.36
C ASP A 77 -13.29 13.80 -6.54
N GLN A 78 -13.25 15.00 -7.09
CA GLN A 78 -14.47 15.77 -7.36
C GLN A 78 -15.23 15.25 -8.59
N GLU A 79 -14.57 14.50 -9.47
CA GLU A 79 -15.17 13.98 -10.71
C GLU A 79 -15.80 12.59 -10.53
N ALA A 80 -15.24 11.74 -9.67
CA ALA A 80 -15.69 10.37 -9.44
C ALA A 80 -16.62 10.23 -8.21
N ASN A 81 -17.70 11.02 -8.12
CA ASN A 81 -18.76 10.86 -7.11
C ASN A 81 -18.26 10.69 -5.66
N GLY A 82 -17.21 11.42 -5.26
CA GLY A 82 -16.67 11.34 -3.89
C GLY A 82 -15.67 10.21 -3.64
N GLY A 83 -15.07 9.65 -4.70
CA GLY A 83 -13.93 8.75 -4.62
C GLY A 83 -12.63 9.41 -4.13
N PHE A 84 -11.55 8.65 -4.12
CA PHE A 84 -10.20 9.13 -3.78
C PHE A 84 -9.28 8.95 -4.98
N ARG A 85 -8.37 9.91 -5.19
CA ARG A 85 -7.26 9.76 -6.12
C ARG A 85 -5.91 9.86 -5.39
N PRO A 86 -4.90 9.14 -5.87
CA PRO A 86 -3.55 9.27 -5.35
C PRO A 86 -3.01 10.66 -5.71
N SER A 87 -2.35 11.30 -4.76
CA SER A 87 -1.63 12.55 -5.00
C SER A 87 -0.28 12.31 -5.69
N ALA A 88 0.33 13.37 -6.21
CA ALA A 88 1.72 13.34 -6.67
C ALA A 88 2.69 12.83 -5.58
N LYS A 89 2.40 13.10 -4.30
CA LYS A 89 3.18 12.60 -3.15
C LYS A 89 3.08 11.08 -3.04
N MET A 90 1.89 10.52 -3.24
CA MET A 90 1.66 9.08 -3.26
C MET A 90 2.40 8.41 -4.42
N GLU A 91 2.29 8.97 -5.63
CA GLU A 91 3.01 8.45 -6.80
C GLU A 91 4.53 8.47 -6.60
N MET A 92 5.07 9.56 -6.04
CA MET A 92 6.50 9.66 -5.74
C MET A 92 6.93 8.60 -4.72
N SER A 93 6.15 8.40 -3.67
CA SER A 93 6.39 7.37 -2.65
C SER A 93 6.37 5.96 -3.26
N LEU A 94 5.43 5.66 -4.17
CA LEU A 94 5.37 4.38 -4.89
C LEU A 94 6.62 4.16 -5.75
N ARG A 95 7.10 5.19 -6.45
CA ARG A 95 8.33 5.11 -7.26
C ARG A 95 9.55 4.87 -6.38
N GLN A 96 9.68 5.59 -5.26
CA GLN A 96 10.78 5.38 -4.30
C GLN A 96 10.79 3.94 -3.77
N LYS A 97 9.64 3.45 -3.30
CA LYS A 97 9.50 2.08 -2.83
C LYS A 97 9.88 1.05 -3.90
N SER A 98 9.37 1.22 -5.12
CA SER A 98 9.70 0.33 -6.25
C SER A 98 11.21 0.27 -6.51
N LEU A 99 11.90 1.40 -6.44
CA LEU A 99 13.35 1.46 -6.59
C LEU A 99 14.05 0.73 -5.44
N GLU A 100 13.66 0.98 -4.19
CA GLU A 100 14.23 0.31 -3.03
C GLU A 100 14.06 -1.21 -3.08
N ASP A 101 12.90 -1.70 -3.51
CA ASP A 101 12.65 -3.13 -3.71
C ASP A 101 13.56 -3.72 -4.79
N ILE A 102 13.69 -3.05 -5.94
CA ILE A 102 14.59 -3.47 -7.02
C ILE A 102 16.05 -3.52 -6.52
N PHE A 103 16.53 -2.48 -5.84
CA PHE A 103 17.90 -2.42 -5.33
C PHE A 103 18.13 -3.39 -4.16
N GLY A 104 17.12 -3.61 -3.31
CA GLY A 104 17.15 -4.59 -2.24
C GLY A 104 17.29 -6.01 -2.78
N GLN A 105 16.55 -6.35 -3.83
CA GLN A 105 16.68 -7.63 -4.52
C GLN A 105 18.07 -7.80 -5.17
N LEU A 106 18.57 -6.77 -5.88
CA LEU A 106 19.89 -6.80 -6.50
C LEU A 106 21.03 -7.02 -5.49
N LYS A 107 20.97 -6.38 -4.32
CA LYS A 107 21.97 -6.59 -3.24
C LYS A 107 21.95 -8.00 -2.68
N LYS A 108 20.78 -8.63 -2.58
CA LYS A 108 20.64 -10.03 -2.11
C LYS A 108 21.17 -11.02 -3.15
N SER A 109 20.91 -10.80 -4.43
CA SER A 109 21.38 -11.68 -5.51
C SER A 109 22.91 -11.68 -5.71
N LYS A 110 23.61 -10.62 -5.29
CA LYS A 110 25.09 -10.53 -5.38
C LYS A 110 25.85 -11.23 -4.24
N ARG A 111 25.14 -11.70 -3.21
CA ARG A 111 25.73 -12.37 -2.02
C ARG A 111 25.65 -13.90 -2.07
N GLY A 112 25.34 -14.47 -3.23
CA GLY A 112 25.37 -15.91 -3.50
C GLY A 112 26.60 -16.31 -4.28
#